data_AF-W4HG60-F1
#
_entry.id   AF-W4HG60-F1
#
_cell.length_a   1.000
_cell.length_b   1.000
_cell.length_c   1.000
_cell.angle_alpha   90.00
_cell.angle_beta   90.00
_cell.angle_gamma   90.00
#
_symmetry.space_group_name_H-M   'P 1'
#
loop_
_entity.id
_entity.type
_entity.pdbx_description
1 polymer ?
#
loop_
_entity_poly.entity_id
_entity_poly.type
_entity_poly.pdbx_seq_one_letter_code
_entity_poly.pdbx_strand_id
1 'polypeptide(L)'
;MFARVIEDLGFDAVYATGAGIANMSLGAPDVGLTTVTEVAKAVSDMAEAVDLPIIVDADTGFGNAVNTVRTVRLLERAGASAIQIEDQVFPKKCGHFSGKAVVRQSEMVQKIHAAVDSRQDDDLMIIARTDARAVEGLDAAIARAHAYIEAGADMTFVEAPQDFEELARIGRDLPVPQVANIVFGGGTPDPGRDTLAENGFGFVLYANAALQAALRASREVLGALKEDGSLDRVGSRLASFEERQATVDKATWDALEERYNDD
;
A
#
# COMPACT_ATOMS: atom_id res chain seq x y z
N MET A 1 -14.62 0.91 1.12
CA MET A 1 -15.33 0.43 -0.09
C MET A 1 -14.41 -0.31 -1.06
N PHE A 2 -13.32 0.28 -1.58
CA PHE A 2 -12.44 -0.47 -2.50
C PHE A 2 -11.82 -1.74 -1.88
N ALA A 3 -11.57 -1.77 -0.58
CA ALA A 3 -11.20 -3.00 0.12
C ALA A 3 -12.24 -4.13 -0.11
N ARG A 4 -13.54 -3.85 0.05
CA ARG A 4 -14.62 -4.82 -0.23
C ARG A 4 -14.63 -5.26 -1.70
N VAL A 5 -14.44 -4.33 -2.64
CA VAL A 5 -14.33 -4.69 -4.07
C VAL A 5 -13.14 -5.62 -4.32
N ILE A 6 -12.02 -5.40 -3.63
CA ILE A 6 -10.83 -6.27 -3.71
C ILE A 6 -11.15 -7.66 -3.13
N GLU A 7 -11.84 -7.73 -2.00
CA GLU A 7 -12.29 -8.99 -1.39
C GLU A 7 -13.30 -9.76 -2.25
N ASP A 8 -14.33 -9.08 -2.75
CA ASP A 8 -15.36 -9.64 -3.64
C ASP A 8 -14.77 -10.25 -4.91
N LEU A 9 -13.68 -9.66 -5.41
CA LEU A 9 -12.96 -10.15 -6.59
C LEU A 9 -12.00 -11.32 -6.27
N GLY A 10 -11.85 -11.69 -5.00
CA GLY A 10 -11.05 -12.83 -4.55
C GLY A 10 -9.54 -12.59 -4.54
N PHE A 11 -9.09 -11.35 -4.33
CA PHE A 11 -7.68 -11.08 -4.05
C PHE A 11 -7.29 -11.57 -2.65
N ASP A 12 -6.02 -11.91 -2.47
CA ASP A 12 -5.52 -12.47 -1.20
C ASP A 12 -5.16 -11.41 -0.14
N ALA A 13 -5.03 -10.14 -0.53
CA ALA A 13 -4.64 -9.06 0.38
C ALA A 13 -5.06 -7.68 -0.13
N VAL A 14 -5.18 -6.72 0.81
CA VAL A 14 -5.36 -5.30 0.52
C VAL A 14 -4.07 -4.55 0.85
N TYR A 15 -3.69 -3.60 -0.01
CA TYR A 15 -2.59 -2.69 0.28
C TYR A 15 -3.12 -1.27 0.53
N ALA A 16 -2.99 -0.80 1.77
CA ALA A 16 -3.32 0.57 2.17
C ALA A 16 -2.17 1.51 1.78
N THR A 17 -2.26 2.08 0.57
CA THR A 17 -1.20 2.93 0.01
C THR A 17 -1.18 4.32 0.65
N GLY A 18 0.02 4.85 0.96
CA GLY A 18 0.17 6.22 1.47
C GLY A 18 -0.36 7.25 0.47
N ALA A 19 -0.03 7.06 -0.81
CA ALA A 19 -0.55 7.90 -1.89
C ALA A 19 -2.07 7.83 -2.04
N GLY A 20 -2.68 6.65 -1.92
CA GLY A 20 -4.13 6.49 -1.98
C GLY A 20 -4.82 7.23 -0.84
N ILE A 21 -4.30 7.10 0.39
CA ILE A 21 -4.82 7.79 1.57
C ILE A 21 -4.68 9.30 1.43
N ALA A 22 -3.50 9.81 1.04
CA ALA A 22 -3.27 11.24 0.82
C ALA A 22 -4.21 11.81 -0.26
N ASN A 23 -4.29 11.15 -1.41
CA ASN A 23 -5.08 11.62 -2.54
C ASN A 23 -6.58 11.62 -2.24
N MET A 24 -7.09 10.53 -1.65
CA MET A 24 -8.54 10.35 -1.43
C MET A 24 -9.05 11.04 -0.18
N SER A 25 -8.25 11.11 0.87
CA SER A 25 -8.69 11.68 2.15
C SER A 25 -8.38 13.17 2.26
N LEU A 26 -7.24 13.61 1.71
CA LEU A 26 -6.76 14.99 1.84
C LEU A 26 -6.92 15.79 0.54
N GLY A 27 -7.14 15.13 -0.60
CA GLY A 27 -7.06 15.79 -1.91
C GLY A 27 -5.66 16.34 -2.20
N ALA A 28 -4.64 15.78 -1.55
CA ALA A 28 -3.28 16.30 -1.52
C ALA A 28 -2.29 15.29 -2.14
N PRO A 29 -1.17 15.77 -2.72
CA PRO A 29 -0.17 14.87 -3.29
C PRO A 29 0.56 14.08 -2.21
N ASP A 30 1.12 12.93 -2.60
CA ASP A 30 1.93 12.09 -1.72
C ASP A 30 3.35 12.65 -1.51
N VAL A 31 3.44 13.62 -0.61
CA VAL A 31 4.68 14.32 -0.25
C VAL A 31 4.93 14.32 1.26
N GLY A 32 4.48 13.26 1.94
CA GLY A 32 4.67 13.09 3.39
C GLY A 32 3.81 14.02 4.26
N LEU A 33 2.62 14.39 3.77
CA LEU A 33 1.66 15.22 4.53
C LEU A 33 0.79 14.41 5.47
N THR A 34 0.55 13.14 5.16
CA THR A 34 -0.22 12.21 5.98
C THR A 34 0.45 12.02 7.33
N THR A 35 -0.36 11.91 8.36
CA THR A 35 0.06 11.55 9.71
C THR A 35 -0.24 10.08 10.00
N VAL A 36 0.48 9.49 10.94
CA VAL A 36 0.22 8.10 11.37
C VAL A 36 -1.21 7.90 11.89
N THR A 37 -1.83 8.93 12.47
CA THR A 37 -3.20 8.84 12.99
C THR A 37 -4.22 8.76 11.84
N GLU A 38 -4.00 9.51 10.75
CA GLU A 38 -4.86 9.44 9.56
C GLU A 38 -4.72 8.08 8.87
N VAL A 39 -3.49 7.56 8.76
CA VAL A 39 -3.26 6.21 8.23
C VAL A 39 -3.92 5.15 9.10
N ALA A 40 -3.71 5.20 10.43
CA ALA A 40 -4.31 4.24 11.35
C ALA A 40 -5.84 4.27 11.31
N LYS A 41 -6.45 5.45 11.16
CA LYS A 41 -7.90 5.55 10.96
C LYS A 41 -8.34 4.85 9.67
N ALA A 42 -7.67 5.11 8.56
CA ALA A 42 -8.01 4.48 7.28
C ALA A 42 -7.86 2.95 7.34
N VAL A 43 -6.82 2.46 7.99
CA VAL A 43 -6.58 1.02 8.20
C VAL A 43 -7.69 0.40 9.06
N SER A 44 -8.07 1.04 10.17
CA SER A 44 -9.18 0.59 11.02
C SER A 44 -10.50 0.52 10.25
N ASP A 45 -10.83 1.55 9.46
CA ASP A 45 -12.04 1.56 8.64
C ASP A 45 -12.01 0.46 7.55
N MET A 46 -10.83 0.06 7.07
CA MET A 46 -10.67 -1.04 6.12
C MET A 46 -10.78 -2.41 6.82
N ALA A 47 -10.14 -2.59 7.97
CA ALA A 47 -10.15 -3.83 8.75
C ALA A 47 -11.55 -4.18 9.29
N GLU A 48 -12.40 -3.17 9.56
CA GLU A 48 -13.82 -3.41 9.89
C GLU A 48 -14.66 -3.82 8.67
N ALA A 49 -14.14 -3.61 7.45
CA ALA A 49 -14.90 -3.80 6.22
C ALA A 49 -14.57 -5.11 5.48
N VAL A 50 -13.42 -5.73 5.72
CA VAL A 50 -12.96 -6.95 5.05
C VAL A 50 -12.20 -7.85 6.01
N ASP A 51 -12.18 -9.15 5.73
CA ASP A 51 -11.39 -10.14 6.48
C ASP A 51 -9.99 -10.36 5.87
N LEU A 52 -9.73 -9.78 4.69
CA LEU A 52 -8.42 -9.87 4.04
C LEU A 52 -7.29 -9.23 4.87
N PRO A 53 -6.06 -9.80 4.84
CA PRO A 53 -4.91 -9.18 5.44
C PRO A 53 -4.59 -7.83 4.79
N ILE A 54 -4.24 -6.85 5.64
CA ILE A 54 -3.97 -5.47 5.20
C ILE A 54 -2.48 -5.17 5.34
N ILE A 55 -1.84 -4.91 4.21
CA ILE A 55 -0.47 -4.42 4.13
C ILE A 55 -0.52 -2.88 4.15
N VAL A 56 0.22 -2.25 5.06
CA VAL A 56 0.13 -0.81 5.28
C VAL A 56 1.43 -0.11 4.91
N ASP A 57 1.33 0.89 4.06
CA ASP A 57 2.41 1.86 3.82
C ASP A 57 2.53 2.81 5.00
N ALA A 58 3.57 2.63 5.81
CA ALA A 58 3.87 3.48 6.97
C ALA A 58 4.88 4.58 6.66
N ASP A 59 5.10 4.91 5.38
CA ASP A 59 6.06 5.91 4.94
C ASP A 59 7.44 5.65 5.57
N THR A 60 8.03 6.68 6.17
CA THR A 60 9.30 6.62 6.90
C THR A 60 9.12 6.16 8.35
N GLY A 61 8.00 5.54 8.73
CA GLY A 61 7.68 5.24 10.13
C GLY A 61 7.29 6.47 10.96
N PHE A 62 7.02 7.60 10.29
CA PHE A 62 6.60 8.89 10.87
C PHE A 62 7.58 9.48 11.89
N GLY A 63 8.88 9.27 11.69
CA GLY A 63 9.95 9.90 12.47
C GLY A 63 11.21 9.03 12.58
N ASN A 64 11.84 9.06 13.75
CA ASN A 64 13.01 8.23 14.05
C ASN A 64 12.59 6.84 14.59
N ALA A 65 13.55 6.01 15.00
CA ALA A 65 13.28 4.68 15.56
C ALA A 65 12.29 4.68 16.75
N VAL A 66 12.31 5.69 17.63
CA VAL A 66 11.35 5.80 18.75
C VAL A 66 9.94 6.12 18.25
N ASN A 67 9.82 6.92 17.19
CA ASN A 67 8.52 7.15 16.54
C ASN A 67 8.02 5.87 15.86
N THR A 68 8.91 5.10 15.23
CA THR A 68 8.58 3.81 14.61
C THR A 68 7.94 2.84 15.61
N VAL A 69 8.43 2.77 16.85
CA VAL A 69 7.80 1.95 17.92
C VAL A 69 6.33 2.29 18.10
N ARG A 70 5.99 3.58 18.18
CA ARG A 70 4.60 4.03 18.30
C ARG A 70 3.81 3.74 17.04
N THR A 71 4.41 3.92 15.87
CA THR A 71 3.78 3.67 14.56
C THR A 71 3.36 2.20 14.43
N VAL A 72 4.28 1.25 14.66
CA VAL A 72 3.99 -0.18 14.56
C VAL A 72 2.83 -0.57 15.47
N ARG A 73 2.92 -0.25 16.76
CA ARG A 73 1.86 -0.57 17.73
C ARG A 73 0.51 0.05 17.41
N LEU A 74 0.50 1.20 16.73
CA LEU A 74 -0.75 1.87 16.36
C LEU A 74 -1.39 1.24 15.13
N LEU A 75 -0.59 0.92 14.11
CA LEU A 75 -1.08 0.31 12.87
C LEU A 75 -1.48 -1.15 13.09
N GLU A 76 -0.72 -1.90 13.89
CA GLU A 76 -1.07 -3.25 14.32
C GLU A 76 -2.43 -3.28 15.03
N ARG A 77 -2.65 -2.40 16.02
CA ARG A 77 -3.96 -2.27 16.69
C ARG A 77 -5.07 -1.84 15.74
N ALA A 78 -4.75 -1.13 14.66
CA ALA A 78 -5.73 -0.73 13.65
C ALA A 78 -6.09 -1.88 12.70
N GLY A 79 -5.41 -3.04 12.76
CA GLY A 79 -5.68 -4.21 11.92
C GLY A 79 -4.67 -4.42 10.80
N ALA A 80 -3.48 -3.81 10.86
CA ALA A 80 -2.40 -4.13 9.91
C ALA A 80 -1.91 -5.57 10.11
N SER A 81 -1.78 -6.32 9.01
CA SER A 81 -1.13 -7.65 8.98
C SER A 81 0.33 -7.58 8.51
N ALA A 82 0.68 -6.51 7.78
CA ALA A 82 2.07 -6.19 7.46
C ALA A 82 2.28 -4.68 7.41
N ILE A 83 3.48 -4.22 7.73
CA ILE A 83 3.84 -2.79 7.75
C ILE A 83 5.09 -2.55 6.91
N GLN A 84 4.97 -1.72 5.87
CA GLN A 84 6.06 -1.28 5.01
C GLN A 84 6.67 0.03 5.53
N ILE A 85 7.98 0.04 5.80
CA ILE A 85 8.74 1.22 6.25
C ILE A 85 9.88 1.51 5.27
N GLU A 86 10.05 2.77 4.89
CA GLU A 86 11.03 3.19 3.89
C GLU A 86 12.20 4.01 4.44
N ASP A 87 13.31 3.97 3.68
CA ASP A 87 14.58 4.63 4.01
C ASP A 87 14.71 6.06 3.46
N GLN A 88 13.63 6.66 2.98
CA GLN A 88 13.64 8.06 2.53
C GLN A 88 13.86 9.05 3.69
N VAL A 89 14.51 10.17 3.39
CA VAL A 89 14.56 11.34 4.27
C VAL A 89 13.16 11.96 4.35
N PHE A 90 12.71 12.31 5.55
CA PHE A 90 11.43 12.99 5.76
C PHE A 90 11.52 14.51 5.44
N PRO A 91 10.51 15.12 4.78
CA PRO A 91 9.32 14.48 4.23
C PRO A 91 9.63 13.67 2.96
N LYS A 92 9.03 12.49 2.89
CA LYS A 92 9.20 11.56 1.77
C LYS A 92 8.49 12.02 0.51
N LYS A 93 8.82 11.41 -0.62
CA LYS A 93 8.10 11.56 -1.90
C LYS A 93 7.68 10.18 -2.41
N CYS A 94 6.67 10.15 -3.27
CA CYS A 94 6.34 8.93 -4.01
C CYS A 94 7.59 8.32 -4.69
N GLY A 95 7.72 6.99 -4.66
CA GLY A 95 8.87 6.25 -5.19
C GLY A 95 9.17 6.48 -6.67
N HIS A 96 8.20 6.95 -7.46
CA HIS A 96 8.36 7.27 -8.88
C HIS A 96 8.66 8.75 -9.14
N PHE A 97 8.80 9.58 -8.09
CA PHE A 97 9.17 11.00 -8.23
C PHE A 97 10.69 11.22 -8.23
N SER A 98 11.13 12.35 -8.80
CA SER A 98 12.54 12.75 -8.82
C SER A 98 12.98 13.50 -7.55
N GLY A 99 14.29 13.52 -7.29
CA GLY A 99 14.89 14.22 -6.15
C GLY A 99 14.54 13.59 -4.80
N LYS A 100 14.59 12.26 -4.74
CA LYS A 100 14.54 11.47 -3.49
C LYS A 100 15.91 11.55 -2.81
N ALA A 101 15.90 11.41 -1.49
CA ALA A 101 17.10 11.24 -0.69
C ALA A 101 16.84 10.12 0.31
N VAL A 102 17.86 9.33 0.63
CA VAL A 102 17.76 8.25 1.60
C VAL A 102 18.58 8.57 2.84
N VAL A 103 18.12 8.12 4.00
CA VAL A 103 18.87 8.22 5.25
C VAL A 103 20.10 7.31 5.20
N ARG A 104 21.02 7.49 6.16
CA ARG A 104 22.15 6.57 6.33
C ARG A 104 21.62 5.16 6.60
N GLN A 105 22.24 4.14 6.01
CA GLN A 105 21.85 2.74 6.21
C GLN A 105 21.70 2.37 7.69
N SER A 106 22.64 2.83 8.55
CA SER A 106 22.59 2.55 9.99
C SER A 106 21.38 3.13 10.71
N GLU A 107 20.82 4.25 10.23
CA GLU A 107 19.59 4.82 10.77
C GLU A 107 18.38 3.97 10.41
N MET A 108 18.28 3.53 9.15
CA MET A 108 17.19 2.67 8.70
C MET A 108 17.24 1.30 9.38
N VAL A 109 18.43 0.70 9.54
CA VAL A 109 18.62 -0.55 10.29
C VAL A 109 18.04 -0.44 11.70
N GLN A 110 18.28 0.68 12.41
CA GLN A 110 17.72 0.88 13.75
C GLN A 110 16.20 1.07 13.74
N LYS A 111 15.63 1.65 12.68
CA LYS A 111 14.17 1.74 12.53
C LYS A 111 13.54 0.37 12.29
N ILE A 112 14.18 -0.49 11.48
CA ILE A 112 13.71 -1.86 11.26
C ILE A 112 13.80 -2.68 12.54
N HIS A 113 14.92 -2.65 13.26
CA HIS A 113 15.02 -3.29 14.58
C HIS A 113 13.92 -2.81 15.52
N ALA A 114 13.71 -1.50 15.64
CA ALA A 114 12.66 -0.95 16.49
C ALA A 114 11.25 -1.39 16.04
N ALA A 115 11.02 -1.57 14.74
CA ALA A 115 9.75 -2.06 14.23
C ALA A 115 9.50 -3.52 14.64
N VAL A 116 10.49 -4.39 14.40
CA VAL A 116 10.44 -5.81 14.75
C VAL A 116 10.27 -6.00 16.26
N ASP A 117 11.06 -5.30 17.08
CA ASP A 117 10.98 -5.35 18.54
C ASP A 117 9.63 -4.84 19.11
N SER A 118 8.86 -4.10 18.31
CA SER A 118 7.63 -3.44 18.77
C SER A 118 6.36 -4.23 18.51
N ARG A 119 6.36 -5.19 17.58
CA ARG A 119 5.19 -6.01 17.26
C ARG A 119 4.69 -6.74 18.51
N GLN A 120 3.38 -6.87 18.65
CA GLN A 120 2.74 -7.59 19.74
C GLN A 120 2.28 -8.98 19.30
N ASP A 121 1.87 -9.09 18.04
CA ASP A 121 1.59 -10.32 17.34
C ASP A 121 2.85 -10.80 16.59
N ASP A 122 3.20 -12.06 16.77
CA ASP A 122 4.34 -12.68 16.07
C ASP A 122 4.07 -12.90 14.58
N ASP A 123 2.80 -12.88 14.17
CA ASP A 123 2.38 -13.00 12.76
C ASP A 123 2.43 -11.65 12.01
N LEU A 124 2.61 -10.52 12.71
CA LEU A 124 2.79 -9.22 12.06
C LEU A 124 4.13 -9.17 11.30
N MET A 125 4.04 -8.94 9.99
CA MET A 125 5.22 -8.86 9.12
C MET A 125 5.73 -7.41 8.96
N ILE A 126 7.06 -7.25 8.97
CA ILE A 126 7.75 -5.99 8.69
C ILE A 126 8.39 -6.04 7.30
N ILE A 127 7.98 -5.13 6.43
CA ILE A 127 8.50 -4.97 5.07
C ILE A 127 9.46 -3.77 5.05
N ALA A 128 10.74 -4.01 4.77
CA ALA A 128 11.72 -2.94 4.62
C ALA A 128 11.82 -2.48 3.17
N ARG A 129 11.43 -1.24 2.91
CA ARG A 129 11.52 -0.59 1.60
C ARG A 129 12.81 0.22 1.49
N THR A 130 13.48 0.11 0.34
CA THR A 130 14.59 1.00 -0.03
C THR A 130 14.33 1.75 -1.32
N ASP A 131 14.52 3.06 -1.27
CA ASP A 131 14.49 3.97 -2.42
C ASP A 131 15.90 4.28 -2.96
N ALA A 132 16.92 3.62 -2.41
CA ALA A 132 18.33 3.87 -2.73
C ALA A 132 18.70 3.54 -4.17
N ARG A 133 17.93 2.71 -4.88
CA ARG A 133 18.23 2.37 -6.29
C ARG A 133 18.31 3.60 -7.17
N ALA A 134 17.42 4.58 -6.95
CA ALA A 134 17.40 5.83 -7.72
C ALA A 134 18.46 6.85 -7.27
N VAL A 135 19.07 6.67 -6.10
CA VAL A 135 19.98 7.64 -5.46
C VAL A 135 21.44 7.17 -5.50
N GLU A 136 21.65 5.89 -5.21
CA GLU A 136 22.95 5.24 -4.97
C GLU A 136 23.21 4.06 -5.94
N GLY A 137 22.21 3.64 -6.73
CA GLY A 137 22.29 2.53 -7.67
C GLY A 137 21.83 1.18 -7.09
N LEU A 138 21.68 0.17 -7.96
CA LEU A 138 21.12 -1.13 -7.59
C LEU A 138 21.98 -1.88 -6.56
N ASP A 139 23.30 -1.90 -6.72
CA ASP A 139 24.20 -2.60 -5.79
C ASP A 139 24.07 -2.07 -4.35
N ALA A 140 23.98 -0.76 -4.19
CA ALA A 140 23.78 -0.12 -2.90
C ALA A 140 22.39 -0.45 -2.31
N ALA A 141 21.35 -0.49 -3.15
CA ALA A 141 20.01 -0.88 -2.74
C ALA A 141 19.94 -2.34 -2.25
N ILE A 142 20.58 -3.27 -2.96
CA ILE A 142 20.67 -4.69 -2.56
C ILE A 142 21.46 -4.82 -1.25
N ALA A 143 22.59 -4.11 -1.10
CA ALA A 143 23.37 -4.12 0.13
C ALA A 143 22.57 -3.57 1.34
N ARG A 144 21.78 -2.52 1.13
CA ARG A 144 20.84 -1.99 2.13
C ARG A 144 19.77 -3.01 2.49
N ALA A 145 19.15 -3.64 1.49
CA ALA A 145 18.13 -4.67 1.71
C ALA A 145 18.66 -5.85 2.53
N HIS A 146 19.88 -6.34 2.26
CA HIS A 146 20.53 -7.35 3.11
C HIS A 146 20.67 -6.89 4.56
N ALA A 147 21.13 -5.66 4.80
CA ALA A 147 21.24 -5.14 6.15
C ALA A 147 19.88 -4.98 6.85
N TYR A 148 18.80 -4.75 6.10
CA TYR A 148 17.45 -4.68 6.64
C TYR A 148 16.91 -6.07 7.00
N ILE A 149 17.26 -7.10 6.22
CA ILE A 149 16.99 -8.50 6.53
C ILE A 149 17.74 -8.93 7.79
N GLU A 150 19.03 -8.58 7.90
CA GLU A 150 19.82 -8.82 9.12
C GLU A 150 19.23 -8.10 10.34
N ALA A 151 18.55 -6.96 10.12
CA ALA A 151 17.85 -6.23 11.16
C ALA A 151 16.50 -6.87 11.57
N GLY A 152 16.05 -7.91 10.85
CA GLY A 152 14.83 -8.67 11.14
C GLY A 152 13.65 -8.38 10.22
N ALA A 153 13.83 -7.67 9.09
CA ALA A 153 12.75 -7.51 8.12
C ALA A 153 12.33 -8.87 7.54
N ASP A 154 11.04 -9.19 7.61
CA ASP A 154 10.47 -10.43 7.10
C ASP A 154 10.42 -10.44 5.55
N MET A 155 10.38 -9.25 4.96
CA MET A 155 10.31 -9.02 3.52
C MET A 155 11.05 -7.74 3.13
N THR A 156 11.43 -7.62 1.86
CA THR A 156 12.01 -6.38 1.34
C THR A 156 11.34 -5.88 0.07
N PHE A 157 11.49 -4.57 -0.16
CA PHE A 157 10.95 -3.88 -1.31
C PHE A 157 12.00 -2.93 -1.88
N VAL A 158 12.62 -3.31 -2.99
CA VAL A 158 13.57 -2.46 -3.72
C VAL A 158 12.80 -1.65 -4.76
N GLU A 159 12.68 -0.33 -4.54
CA GLU A 159 11.86 0.54 -5.39
C GLU A 159 12.56 0.89 -6.72
N ALA A 160 11.73 1.07 -7.76
CA ALA A 160 12.08 1.55 -9.09
C ALA A 160 13.13 0.74 -9.90
N PRO A 161 13.15 -0.62 -9.89
CA PRO A 161 13.96 -1.38 -10.86
C PRO A 161 13.64 -0.94 -12.29
N GLN A 162 14.63 -0.87 -13.19
CA GLN A 162 14.44 -0.28 -14.54
C GLN A 162 14.29 -1.29 -15.67
N ASP A 163 14.72 -2.52 -15.45
CA ASP A 163 14.65 -3.58 -16.45
C ASP A 163 14.40 -4.94 -15.79
N PHE A 164 14.17 -5.94 -16.63
CA PHE A 164 13.89 -7.30 -16.18
C PHE A 164 15.10 -7.96 -15.52
N GLU A 165 16.33 -7.57 -15.86
CA GLU A 165 17.53 -8.11 -15.22
C GLU A 165 17.69 -7.57 -13.79
N GLU A 166 17.39 -6.29 -13.55
CA GLU A 166 17.36 -5.73 -12.19
C GLU A 166 16.32 -6.47 -11.33
N LEU A 167 15.12 -6.70 -11.86
CA LEU A 167 14.07 -7.47 -11.16
C LEU A 167 14.54 -8.89 -10.82
N ALA A 168 15.06 -9.62 -11.82
CA ALA A 168 15.57 -10.98 -11.62
C ALA A 168 16.72 -11.02 -10.60
N ARG A 169 17.60 -10.02 -10.64
CA ARG A 169 18.72 -9.91 -9.70
C ARG A 169 18.26 -9.63 -8.27
N ILE A 170 17.30 -8.72 -8.06
CA ILE A 170 16.71 -8.45 -6.73
C ILE A 170 16.14 -9.73 -6.13
N GLY A 171 15.36 -10.47 -6.94
CA GLY A 171 14.77 -11.74 -6.58
C GLY A 171 15.76 -12.85 -6.23
N ARG A 172 16.86 -12.94 -6.98
CA ARG A 172 17.91 -13.94 -6.80
C ARG A 172 18.83 -13.63 -5.62
N ASP A 173 19.21 -12.36 -5.45
CA ASP A 173 20.29 -11.98 -4.54
C ASP A 173 19.77 -11.82 -3.09
N LEU A 174 18.46 -11.60 -2.87
CA LEU A 174 17.86 -11.41 -1.55
C LEU A 174 17.14 -12.67 -1.03
N PRO A 175 17.40 -13.11 0.22
CA PRO A 175 16.92 -14.40 0.74
C PRO A 175 15.47 -14.40 1.28
N VAL A 176 14.76 -13.28 1.21
CA VAL A 176 13.37 -13.13 1.69
C VAL A 176 12.43 -12.79 0.53
N PRO A 177 11.11 -12.97 0.67
CA PRO A 177 10.16 -12.57 -0.36
C PRO A 177 10.25 -11.07 -0.68
N GLN A 178 10.19 -10.75 -1.98
CA GLN A 178 10.25 -9.37 -2.47
C GLN A 178 8.86 -8.82 -2.81
N VAL A 179 8.67 -7.52 -2.64
CA VAL A 179 7.50 -6.78 -3.16
C VAL A 179 7.87 -6.13 -4.49
N ALA A 180 7.07 -6.37 -5.52
CA ALA A 180 7.14 -5.65 -6.79
C ALA A 180 6.08 -4.54 -6.81
N ASN A 181 6.48 -3.29 -7.00
CA ASN A 181 5.56 -2.18 -7.18
C ASN A 181 5.39 -1.86 -8.67
N ILE A 182 4.26 -2.25 -9.24
CA ILE A 182 3.92 -2.01 -10.65
C ILE A 182 2.92 -0.86 -10.73
N VAL A 183 3.39 0.27 -11.27
CA VAL A 183 2.58 1.48 -11.41
C VAL A 183 2.30 1.73 -12.88
N PHE A 184 1.00 1.83 -13.24
CA PHE A 184 0.61 2.23 -14.59
C PHE A 184 1.11 3.65 -14.89
N GLY A 185 1.98 3.78 -15.90
CA GLY A 185 2.69 5.02 -16.22
C GLY A 185 3.96 5.28 -15.38
N GLY A 186 4.37 4.33 -14.54
CA GLY A 186 5.62 4.35 -13.78
C GLY A 186 6.82 3.86 -14.59
N GLY A 187 8.01 3.87 -13.96
CA GLY A 187 9.27 3.51 -14.61
C GLY A 187 9.62 2.02 -14.57
N THR A 188 9.04 1.25 -13.66
CA THR A 188 9.33 -0.18 -13.50
C THR A 188 8.58 -1.01 -14.54
N PRO A 189 9.26 -1.89 -15.29
CA PRO A 189 8.60 -2.71 -16.29
C PRO A 189 7.74 -3.81 -15.62
N ASP A 190 6.67 -4.22 -16.30
CA ASP A 190 5.76 -5.27 -15.82
C ASP A 190 5.98 -6.56 -16.62
N PRO A 191 6.72 -7.55 -16.09
CA PRO A 191 6.90 -8.85 -16.73
C PRO A 191 5.73 -9.82 -16.47
N GLY A 192 4.70 -9.38 -15.73
CA GLY A 192 3.57 -10.21 -15.29
C GLY A 192 3.84 -10.95 -13.97
N ARG A 193 2.75 -11.23 -13.25
CA ARG A 193 2.76 -11.89 -11.93
C ARG A 193 3.54 -13.20 -11.92
N ASP A 194 3.31 -14.07 -12.91
CA ASP A 194 3.91 -15.41 -12.90
C ASP A 194 5.44 -15.34 -13.05
N THR A 195 5.94 -14.45 -13.92
CA THR A 195 7.38 -14.16 -14.03
C THR A 195 7.95 -13.58 -12.74
N LEU A 196 7.24 -12.67 -12.07
CA LEU A 196 7.67 -12.12 -10.78
C LEU A 196 7.77 -13.21 -9.71
N ALA A 197 6.78 -14.11 -9.65
CA ALA A 197 6.79 -15.24 -8.72
C ALA A 197 7.98 -16.19 -8.96
N GLU A 198 8.29 -16.51 -10.22
CA GLU A 198 9.48 -17.30 -10.60
C GLU A 198 10.79 -16.64 -10.17
N ASN A 199 10.81 -15.31 -10.05
CA ASN A 199 11.94 -14.51 -9.57
C ASN A 199 11.83 -14.17 -8.08
N GLY A 200 11.12 -14.94 -7.26
CA GLY A 200 11.16 -14.77 -5.79
C GLY A 200 10.38 -13.57 -5.24
N PHE A 201 9.56 -12.91 -6.05
CA PHE A 201 8.62 -11.90 -5.55
C PHE A 201 7.40 -12.59 -4.91
N GLY A 202 7.11 -12.23 -3.67
CA GLY A 202 5.96 -12.75 -2.93
C GLY A 202 4.66 -12.01 -3.25
N PHE A 203 4.75 -10.71 -3.58
CA PHE A 203 3.58 -9.87 -3.86
C PHE A 203 3.84 -8.88 -4.99
N VAL A 204 2.79 -8.60 -5.76
CA VAL A 204 2.77 -7.55 -6.78
C VAL A 204 1.75 -6.50 -6.37
N LEU A 205 2.22 -5.29 -6.17
CA LEU A 205 1.44 -4.14 -5.77
C LEU A 205 1.07 -3.30 -7.00
N TYR A 206 -0.23 -3.14 -7.24
CA TYR A 206 -0.78 -2.19 -8.22
C TYR A 206 -1.36 -0.94 -7.52
N ALA A 207 -0.48 -0.20 -6.85
CA ALA A 207 -0.82 0.80 -5.82
C ALA A 207 -1.93 1.80 -6.18
N ASN A 208 -1.98 2.26 -7.43
CA ASN A 208 -2.85 3.36 -7.85
C ASN A 208 -3.95 2.95 -8.85
N ALA A 209 -4.07 1.67 -9.20
CA ALA A 209 -4.95 1.25 -10.31
C ALA A 209 -6.43 1.62 -10.05
N ALA A 210 -6.97 1.24 -8.89
CA ALA A 210 -8.34 1.57 -8.51
C ALA A 210 -8.58 3.09 -8.40
N LEU A 211 -7.62 3.82 -7.82
CA LEU A 211 -7.67 5.28 -7.72
C LEU A 211 -7.71 5.95 -9.11
N GLN A 212 -6.81 5.56 -10.01
CA GLN A 212 -6.74 6.12 -11.37
C GLN A 212 -8.02 5.85 -12.15
N ALA A 213 -8.57 4.63 -12.04
CA ALA A 213 -9.84 4.27 -12.66
C ALA A 213 -10.99 5.13 -12.11
N ALA A 214 -11.09 5.25 -10.79
CA ALA A 214 -12.12 6.05 -10.12
C ALA A 214 -12.04 7.53 -10.50
N LEU A 215 -10.83 8.11 -10.54
CA LEU A 215 -10.61 9.49 -10.95
C LEU A 215 -11.07 9.73 -12.39
N ARG A 216 -10.70 8.83 -13.32
CA ARG A 216 -11.08 8.95 -14.73
C ARG A 216 -12.58 8.84 -14.92
N ALA A 217 -13.22 7.84 -14.31
CA ALA A 217 -14.66 7.65 -14.37
C ALA A 217 -15.41 8.85 -13.77
N SER A 218 -14.95 9.36 -12.62
CA SER A 218 -15.54 10.53 -11.97
C SER A 218 -15.46 11.77 -12.86
N ARG A 219 -14.34 12.00 -13.54
CA ARG A 219 -14.21 13.12 -14.49
C ARG A 219 -15.16 13.00 -15.67
N GLU A 220 -15.31 11.80 -16.23
CA GLU A 220 -16.24 11.53 -17.34
C GLU A 220 -17.69 11.80 -16.91
N VAL A 221 -18.11 11.21 -15.79
CA VAL A 221 -19.49 11.30 -15.28
C VAL A 221 -19.84 12.72 -14.84
N LEU A 222 -18.99 13.36 -14.03
CA LEU A 222 -19.25 14.72 -13.54
C LEU A 222 -19.12 15.76 -14.66
N GLY A 223 -18.27 15.52 -15.65
CA GLY A 223 -18.18 16.36 -16.85
C GLY A 223 -19.49 16.34 -17.65
N ALA A 224 -20.00 15.15 -17.94
CA ALA A 224 -21.29 15.00 -18.63
C ALA A 224 -22.44 15.64 -17.85
N LEU A 225 -22.50 15.42 -16.52
CA LEU A 225 -23.50 16.06 -15.67
C LEU A 225 -23.41 17.59 -15.72
N LYS A 226 -22.20 18.15 -15.75
CA LYS A 226 -21.99 19.60 -15.80
C LYS A 226 -22.43 20.20 -17.14
N GLU A 227 -22.21 19.48 -18.24
CA GLU A 227 -22.57 19.90 -19.59
C GLU A 227 -24.08 19.77 -19.85
N ASP A 228 -24.65 18.61 -19.53
CA ASP A 228 -25.99 18.21 -19.97
C ASP A 228 -27.06 18.47 -18.89
N GLY A 229 -26.66 18.63 -17.62
CA GLY A 229 -27.58 18.66 -16.49
C GLY A 229 -28.28 17.32 -16.21
N SER A 230 -27.86 16.24 -16.89
CA SER A 230 -28.40 14.89 -16.78
C SER A 230 -27.26 13.86 -16.84
N LEU A 231 -27.52 12.65 -16.32
CA LEU A 231 -26.62 11.51 -16.40
C LEU A 231 -26.97 10.55 -17.54
N ASP A 232 -28.03 10.78 -18.32
CA ASP A 232 -28.56 9.82 -19.31
C ASP A 232 -27.50 9.31 -20.29
N ARG A 233 -26.62 10.20 -20.78
CA ARG A 233 -25.53 9.87 -21.72
C ARG A 233 -24.47 8.94 -21.11
N VAL A 234 -24.28 9.01 -19.79
CA VAL A 234 -23.23 8.27 -19.06
C VAL A 234 -23.81 7.24 -18.09
N GLY A 235 -25.11 6.95 -18.16
CA GLY A 235 -25.83 6.07 -17.24
C GLY A 235 -25.16 4.71 -17.08
N SER A 236 -24.66 4.13 -18.18
CA SER A 236 -23.96 2.83 -18.19
C SER A 236 -22.59 2.82 -17.52
N ARG A 237 -22.08 3.98 -17.07
CA ARG A 237 -20.82 4.10 -16.30
C ARG A 237 -21.05 4.05 -14.79
N LEU A 238 -22.29 4.22 -14.34
CA LEU A 238 -22.61 4.26 -12.91
C LEU A 238 -22.95 2.85 -12.43
N ALA A 239 -22.47 2.53 -11.23
CA ALA A 239 -22.92 1.35 -10.51
C ALA A 239 -24.43 1.42 -10.26
N SER A 240 -25.11 0.28 -10.40
CA SER A 240 -26.56 0.20 -10.14
C SER A 240 -26.86 0.38 -8.65
N PHE A 241 -28.13 0.59 -8.30
CA PHE A 241 -28.53 0.64 -6.89
C PHE A 241 -28.22 -0.70 -6.18
N GLU A 242 -28.58 -1.82 -6.81
CA GLU A 242 -28.29 -3.17 -6.30
C GLU A 242 -26.79 -3.38 -6.11
N GLU A 243 -25.98 -3.02 -7.10
CA GLU A 243 -24.53 -3.15 -7.03
C GLU A 243 -23.95 -2.39 -5.84
N ARG A 244 -24.36 -1.13 -5.63
CA ARG A 244 -23.90 -0.33 -4.48
C ARG A 244 -24.28 -0.93 -3.14
N GLN A 245 -25.47 -1.52 -3.03
CA GLN A 245 -25.92 -2.15 -1.78
C GLN A 245 -25.22 -3.49 -1.53
N ALA A 246 -24.98 -4.28 -2.57
CA ALA A 246 -24.22 -5.52 -2.48
C ALA A 246 -22.77 -5.26 -2.04
N THR A 247 -22.09 -4.26 -2.61
CA THR A 247 -20.70 -3.91 -2.25
C THR A 247 -20.51 -3.48 -0.80
N VAL A 248 -21.56 -3.03 -0.10
CA VAL A 248 -21.48 -2.67 1.33
C VAL A 248 -22.11 -3.72 2.24
N ASP A 249 -22.32 -4.92 1.71
CA ASP A 249 -22.86 -6.08 2.40
C ASP A 249 -24.19 -5.80 3.12
N LYS A 250 -25.10 -5.08 2.43
CA LYS A 250 -26.39 -4.68 3.00
C LYS A 250 -27.22 -5.88 3.47
N ALA A 251 -27.11 -7.02 2.78
CA ALA A 251 -27.85 -8.23 3.11
C ALA A 251 -27.49 -8.76 4.52
N THR A 252 -26.21 -8.71 4.90
CA THR A 252 -25.79 -9.11 6.25
C THR A 252 -26.39 -8.18 7.31
N TRP A 253 -26.39 -6.87 7.07
CA TRP A 253 -27.01 -5.91 7.99
C TRP A 253 -28.51 -6.12 8.13
N ASP A 254 -29.22 -6.40 7.03
CA ASP A 254 -30.65 -6.74 7.05
C ASP A 254 -30.92 -8.00 7.87
N ALA A 255 -30.10 -9.04 7.69
CA ALA A 255 -30.23 -10.27 8.46
C ALA A 255 -29.95 -10.07 9.96
N LEU A 256 -29.02 -9.17 10.31
CA LEU A 256 -28.76 -8.80 11.71
C LEU A 256 -29.92 -8.01 12.30
N GLU A 257 -30.48 -7.06 11.56
CA GLU A 257 -31.66 -6.28 11.97
C GLU A 257 -32.86 -7.20 12.21
N GLU A 258 -33.16 -8.12 11.28
CA GLU A 258 -34.23 -9.11 11.44
C GLU A 258 -33.99 -10.02 12.65
N ARG A 259 -32.74 -10.46 12.86
CA ARG A 259 -32.39 -11.38 13.95
C ARG A 259 -32.49 -10.73 15.34
N TYR A 260 -32.21 -9.44 15.44
CA TYR A 260 -32.10 -8.73 16.73
C TYR A 260 -33.17 -7.67 16.94
N ASN A 261 -34.13 -7.53 16.04
CA ASN A 261 -35.35 -6.77 16.30
C ASN A 261 -36.28 -7.58 17.22
N ASP A 262 -36.72 -6.93 18.30
CA ASP A 262 -37.73 -7.46 19.21
C ASP A 262 -39.14 -7.17 18.64
N ASP A 263 -39.60 -8.02 17.71
CA ASP A 263 -41.03 -8.18 17.36
C ASP A 263 -41.53 -9.59 17.70
#